data_AF-A0A2V7MDL7-F1
#
_entry.id   AF-A0A2V7MDL7-F1
#
_cell.length_a   1.000
_cell.length_b   1.000
_cell.length_c   1.000
_cell.angle_alpha   90.00
_cell.angle_beta   90.00
_cell.angle_gamma   90.00
#
_symmetry.space_group_name_H-M   'P 1'
#
loop_
_entity.id
_entity.type
_entity.pdbx_description
1 polymer ?
#
loop_
_entity_poly.entity_id
_entity_poly.type
_entity_poly.pdbx_seq_one_letter_code
_entity_poly.pdbx_strand_id
1 'polypeptide(L)'
;MTTSVAAPAVRPRPQVCRACGALHEPAPIAVCEQCLGPLDPVFDAARVTPTRDAIAARRWSLWRYREWLPFDGEPLLSLDTGGTPLVEAPRLAALLGVAHVWVKNDAVSHPSLSFKDRVVATAINAAAAFGLDTIGCASTGNLANAVAAQAARAGLKAWIFIPEDLETAKIVGTAVYGARLVRVRGHYDDVNRLCAQVADLFGWGIVNVNLRGYYGEGSKTMAFEIAEQLGWRLPTAVVAPMAGGSLVT
;
A
#
# COMPACT_ATOMS: atom_id res chain seq x y z
N MET A 1 -9.03 -29.99 -23.16
CA MET A 1 -7.79 -29.35 -22.66
C MET A 1 -8.15 -28.56 -21.42
N THR A 2 -8.00 -29.18 -20.25
CA THR A 2 -8.24 -28.56 -18.95
C THR A 2 -7.11 -27.57 -18.68
N THR A 3 -7.40 -26.28 -18.83
CA THR A 3 -6.53 -25.21 -18.34
C THR A 3 -6.46 -25.33 -16.82
N SER A 4 -5.38 -25.93 -16.33
CA SER A 4 -4.98 -25.81 -14.93
C SER A 4 -4.80 -24.32 -14.64
N VAL A 5 -5.77 -23.72 -13.94
CA VAL A 5 -5.58 -22.41 -13.33
C VAL A 5 -4.52 -22.62 -12.27
N ALA A 6 -3.29 -22.14 -12.54
CA ALA A 6 -2.24 -22.15 -11.56
C ALA A 6 -2.78 -21.48 -10.28
N ALA A 7 -2.68 -22.16 -9.14
CA ALA A 7 -3.12 -21.61 -7.86
C ALA A 7 -2.47 -20.23 -7.66
N PRO A 8 -3.19 -19.23 -7.11
CA PRO A 8 -2.63 -17.90 -6.92
C PRO A 8 -1.36 -18.01 -6.05
N ALA A 9 -0.25 -17.49 -6.57
CA ALA A 9 1.06 -17.57 -5.92
C ALA A 9 1.12 -16.80 -4.60
N VAL A 10 0.20 -15.84 -4.42
CA VAL A 10 0.02 -15.02 -3.23
C VAL A 10 -1.35 -15.32 -2.60
N ARG A 11 -1.39 -15.58 -1.30
CA ARG A 11 -2.60 -15.89 -0.53
C ARG A 11 -2.78 -14.90 0.61
N PRO A 12 -3.79 -14.03 0.58
CA PRO A 12 -4.04 -13.07 1.65
C PRO A 12 -4.42 -13.79 2.94
N ARG A 13 -3.97 -13.26 4.07
CA ARG A 13 -4.28 -13.79 5.40
C ARG A 13 -5.69 -13.41 5.83
N PRO A 14 -6.29 -14.17 6.78
CA PRO A 14 -7.54 -13.77 7.43
C PRO A 14 -7.42 -12.39 8.06
N GLN A 15 -8.55 -11.74 8.30
CA GLN A 15 -8.60 -10.42 8.92
C GLN A 15 -9.34 -10.49 10.28
N VAL A 16 -9.04 -9.55 11.17
CA VAL A 16 -9.69 -9.38 12.46
C VAL A 16 -10.20 -7.95 12.58
N CYS A 17 -11.41 -7.80 13.10
CA CYS A 17 -11.92 -6.48 13.42
C CYS A 17 -11.23 -5.90 14.66
N ARG A 18 -10.66 -4.70 14.53
CA ARG A 18 -10.01 -4.01 15.64
C ARG A 18 -10.97 -3.63 16.77
N ALA A 19 -12.26 -3.48 16.46
CA ALA A 19 -13.27 -3.04 17.42
C ALA A 19 -13.92 -4.20 18.18
N CYS A 20 -14.42 -5.23 17.48
CA CYS A 20 -15.14 -6.34 18.10
C CYS A 20 -14.37 -7.67 18.15
N GLY A 21 -13.20 -7.76 17.52
CA GLY A 21 -12.40 -8.99 17.48
C GLY A 21 -12.94 -10.09 16.55
N ALA A 22 -14.01 -9.83 15.79
CA ALA A 22 -14.55 -10.79 14.84
C ALA A 22 -13.52 -11.17 13.77
N LEU A 23 -13.41 -12.47 13.50
CA LEU A 23 -12.55 -13.01 12.45
C LEU A 23 -13.31 -13.01 11.11
N HIS A 24 -12.59 -12.68 10.05
CA HIS A 24 -13.07 -12.64 8.69
C HIS A 24 -12.14 -13.43 7.79
N GLU A 25 -12.72 -14.21 6.88
CA GLU A 25 -11.96 -14.82 5.79
C GLU A 25 -11.30 -13.74 4.92
N PRO A 26 -10.19 -14.06 4.23
CA PRO A 26 -9.54 -13.09 3.34
C PRO A 26 -10.49 -12.68 2.21
N ALA A 27 -10.77 -11.38 2.10
CA ALA A 27 -11.69 -10.83 1.13
C ALA A 27 -11.37 -9.35 0.87
N PRO A 28 -11.74 -8.79 -0.29
CA PRO A 28 -11.60 -7.37 -0.60
C PRO A 28 -12.67 -6.56 0.15
N ILE A 29 -12.61 -6.56 1.48
CA ILE A 29 -13.42 -5.78 2.41
C ILE A 29 -12.50 -5.14 3.45
N ALA A 30 -12.87 -3.95 3.91
CA ALA A 30 -12.09 -3.20 4.93
C ALA A 30 -12.89 -2.86 6.20
N VAL A 31 -14.18 -3.18 6.20
CA VAL A 31 -15.12 -2.83 7.27
C VAL A 31 -15.81 -4.09 7.75
N CYS A 32 -15.86 -4.28 9.06
CA CYS A 32 -16.54 -5.40 9.69
C CYS A 32 -18.06 -5.26 9.52
N GLU A 33 -18.71 -6.29 8.99
CA GLU A 33 -20.18 -6.32 8.82
C GLU A 33 -20.96 -6.32 10.14
N GLN A 34 -20.33 -6.71 11.25
CA GLN A 34 -20.99 -6.82 12.55
C GLN A 34 -21.00 -5.49 13.32
N CYS A 35 -19.94 -4.68 13.23
CA CYS A 35 -19.78 -3.48 14.06
C CYS A 35 -19.27 -2.25 13.30
N LEU A 36 -19.06 -2.35 11.99
CA LEU A 36 -18.51 -1.30 11.13
C LEU A 36 -17.09 -0.82 11.51
N GLY A 37 -16.38 -1.57 12.36
CA GLY A 37 -14.98 -1.31 12.71
C GLY A 37 -14.01 -1.71 11.59
N PRO A 38 -12.77 -1.17 11.60
CA PRO A 38 -11.77 -1.51 10.59
C PRO A 38 -11.28 -2.95 10.74
N LEU A 39 -10.93 -3.56 9.60
CA LEU A 39 -10.32 -4.87 9.53
C LEU A 39 -8.81 -4.76 9.36
N ASP A 40 -8.07 -5.54 10.17
CA ASP A 40 -6.62 -5.67 10.08
C ASP A 40 -6.24 -7.13 9.78
N PRO A 41 -5.16 -7.40 9.03
CA PRO A 41 -4.68 -8.75 8.80
C PRO A 41 -4.26 -9.47 10.08
N VAL A 42 -4.58 -10.76 10.18
CA VAL A 42 -4.20 -11.62 11.30
C VAL A 42 -2.78 -12.10 11.12
N PHE A 43 -1.99 -11.93 12.18
CA PHE A 43 -0.62 -12.42 12.27
C PHE A 43 -0.50 -13.42 13.42
N ASP A 44 -0.28 -14.70 13.09
CA ASP A 44 -0.03 -15.74 14.10
C ASP A 44 1.20 -15.38 14.94
N ALA A 45 1.05 -15.42 16.27
CA ALA A 45 2.13 -15.19 17.22
C ALA A 45 3.19 -16.29 17.17
N ALA A 46 2.82 -17.51 16.79
CA ALA A 46 3.73 -18.65 16.62
C ALA A 46 4.44 -18.64 15.25
N ARG A 47 4.19 -17.64 14.38
CA ARG A 47 4.79 -17.60 13.05
C ARG A 47 6.32 -17.54 13.12
N VAL A 48 6.96 -18.28 12.23
CA VAL A 48 8.41 -18.17 12.02
C VAL A 48 8.71 -16.77 11.48
N THR A 49 9.56 -16.03 12.19
CA THR A 49 10.06 -14.73 11.73
C THR A 49 11.34 -14.94 10.93
N PRO A 50 11.57 -14.13 9.87
CA PRO A 50 12.75 -14.29 9.03
C PRO A 50 14.00 -13.88 9.82
N THR A 51 15.10 -14.61 9.62
CA THR A 51 16.41 -14.21 10.14
C THR A 51 16.94 -13.01 9.37
N ARG A 52 17.86 -12.26 9.98
CA ARG A 52 18.52 -11.13 9.30
C ARG A 52 19.22 -11.55 8.02
N ASP A 53 19.87 -12.71 8.02
CA ASP A 53 20.54 -13.27 6.84
C ASP A 53 19.54 -13.64 5.74
N ALA A 54 18.38 -14.21 6.12
CA ALA A 54 17.32 -14.53 5.17
C ALA A 54 16.73 -13.27 4.51
N ILE A 55 16.60 -12.17 5.25
CA ILE A 55 16.19 -10.87 4.72
C ILE A 55 17.26 -10.32 3.77
N ALA A 56 18.53 -10.31 4.21
CA ALA A 56 19.66 -9.77 3.47
C ALA A 56 19.88 -10.48 2.11
N ALA A 57 19.64 -11.80 2.06
CA ALA A 57 19.79 -12.62 0.86
C ALA A 57 18.75 -12.35 -0.26
N ARG A 58 17.65 -11.64 0.05
CA ARG A 58 16.59 -11.36 -0.93
C ARG A 58 16.92 -10.13 -1.77
N ARG A 59 16.15 -9.85 -2.81
CA ARG A 59 16.27 -8.59 -3.55
C ARG A 59 15.98 -7.38 -2.63
N TRP A 60 16.67 -6.26 -2.86
CA TRP A 60 16.39 -5.01 -2.17
C TRP A 60 15.08 -4.40 -2.67
N SER A 61 14.00 -4.64 -1.93
CA SER A 61 12.62 -4.18 -2.16
C SER A 61 11.82 -4.42 -0.88
N LEU A 62 10.61 -3.87 -0.76
CA LEU A 62 9.75 -4.10 0.40
C LEU A 62 9.41 -5.59 0.61
N TRP A 63 9.47 -6.40 -0.46
CA TRP A 63 9.13 -7.82 -0.42
C TRP A 63 10.14 -8.69 0.32
N ARG A 64 11.32 -8.16 0.66
CA ARG A 64 12.26 -8.88 1.53
C ARG A 64 11.73 -9.08 2.95
N TYR A 65 10.64 -8.41 3.32
CA TYR A 65 9.95 -8.55 4.61
C TYR A 65 8.62 -9.32 4.50
N ARG A 66 8.42 -10.13 3.46
CA ARG A 66 7.14 -10.79 3.14
C ARG A 66 6.48 -11.56 4.30
N GLU A 67 7.23 -12.15 5.22
CA GLU A 67 6.68 -12.87 6.39
C GLU A 67 6.00 -11.94 7.40
N TRP A 68 6.26 -10.63 7.30
CA TRP A 68 5.58 -9.60 8.06
C TRP A 68 4.49 -8.89 7.25
N LEU A 69 4.24 -9.28 6.00
CA LEU A 69 3.18 -8.74 5.16
C LEU A 69 1.92 -9.64 5.21
N PRO A 70 0.75 -9.16 4.77
CA PRO A 70 -0.53 -9.83 5.03
C PRO A 70 -0.80 -10.97 4.03
N PHE A 71 0.26 -11.59 3.53
CA PHE A 71 0.21 -12.59 2.47
C PHE A 71 1.12 -13.76 2.81
N ASP A 72 0.69 -14.96 2.44
CA ASP A 72 1.54 -16.13 2.29
C ASP A 72 1.91 -16.32 0.82
N GLY A 73 3.08 -16.90 0.56
CA GLY A 73 3.60 -17.10 -0.80
C GLY A 73 4.39 -15.90 -1.33
N GLU A 74 4.67 -15.91 -2.63
CA GLU A 74 5.49 -14.88 -3.28
C GLU A 74 4.61 -13.83 -3.96
N PRO A 75 4.95 -12.53 -3.84
CA PRO A 75 4.24 -11.48 -4.54
C PRO A 75 4.38 -11.65 -6.06
N LEU A 76 3.36 -11.20 -6.79
CA LEU A 76 3.29 -11.25 -8.25
C LEU A 76 3.61 -9.91 -8.90
N LEU A 77 3.21 -8.81 -8.25
CA LEU A 77 3.23 -7.47 -8.84
C LEU A 77 4.10 -6.50 -8.05
N SER A 78 4.62 -5.47 -8.72
CA SER A 78 5.46 -4.41 -8.15
C SER A 78 6.66 -4.89 -7.33
N LEU A 79 7.41 -5.85 -7.88
CA LEU A 79 8.50 -6.57 -7.19
C LEU A 79 9.74 -5.72 -6.84
N ASP A 80 9.75 -4.45 -7.21
CA ASP A 80 10.85 -3.49 -7.05
C ASP A 80 10.48 -2.26 -6.21
N THR A 81 9.26 -2.18 -5.68
CA THR A 81 8.86 -1.08 -4.80
C THR A 81 9.57 -1.14 -3.45
N GLY A 82 9.86 0.02 -2.88
CA GLY A 82 10.60 0.16 -1.62
C GLY A 82 12.10 0.22 -1.86
N GLY A 83 12.87 -0.15 -0.84
CA GLY A 83 14.33 -0.10 -0.89
C GLY A 83 14.90 1.31 -1.02
N THR A 84 14.20 2.31 -0.49
CA THR A 84 14.56 3.72 -0.72
C THR A 84 15.75 4.17 0.15
N PRO A 85 16.48 5.23 -0.25
CA PRO A 85 17.64 5.70 0.50
C PRO A 85 17.29 6.16 1.93
N LEU A 86 18.19 5.87 2.88
CA LEU A 86 18.23 6.50 4.20
C LEU A 86 19.45 7.43 4.22
N VAL A 87 19.22 8.73 4.11
CA VAL A 87 20.27 9.72 3.88
C VAL A 87 20.65 10.40 5.19
N GLU A 88 21.92 10.33 5.60
CA GLU A 88 22.38 11.07 6.77
C GLU A 88 22.37 12.58 6.51
N ALA A 89 21.91 13.36 7.49
CA ALA A 89 21.72 14.80 7.40
C ALA A 89 22.51 15.53 8.52
N PRO A 90 23.85 15.59 8.45
CA PRO A 90 24.69 16.09 9.54
C PRO A 90 24.44 17.57 9.87
N ARG A 91 24.13 18.41 8.87
CA ARG A 91 23.80 19.83 9.10
C ARG A 91 22.49 20.00 9.87
N LEU A 92 21.51 19.12 9.61
CA LEU A 92 20.25 19.11 10.34
C LEU A 92 20.45 18.60 11.77
N ALA A 93 21.31 17.59 11.96
CA ALA A 93 21.68 17.12 13.29
C ALA A 93 22.32 18.23 14.14
N ALA A 94 23.27 18.98 13.56
CA ALA A 94 23.89 20.13 14.22
C ALA A 94 22.89 21.23 14.56
N LEU A 95 21.94 21.53 13.66
CA LEU A 95 20.89 22.53 13.89
C LEU A 95 19.96 22.13 15.03
N LEU A 96 19.63 20.84 15.15
CA LEU A 96 18.72 20.31 16.18
C LEU A 96 19.43 19.97 17.50
N GLY A 97 20.76 20.04 17.56
CA GLY A 97 21.54 19.68 18.75
C GLY A 97 21.51 18.19 19.09
N VAL A 98 21.38 17.31 18.09
CA VAL A 98 21.33 15.85 18.27
C VAL A 98 22.51 15.17 17.59
N ALA A 99 22.84 13.94 18.00
CA ALA A 99 24.00 13.21 17.51
C ALA A 99 23.92 12.87 16.01
N HIS A 100 22.77 12.36 15.56
CA HIS A 100 22.56 11.97 14.17
C HIS A 100 21.13 12.25 13.74
N VAL A 101 20.95 12.57 12.46
CA VAL A 101 19.65 12.70 11.79
C VAL A 101 19.74 11.99 10.46
N TRP A 102 18.71 11.21 10.12
CA TRP A 102 18.57 10.60 8.81
C TRP A 102 17.22 10.97 8.18
N VAL A 103 17.19 11.04 6.86
CA VAL A 103 16.00 11.26 6.05
C VAL A 103 15.72 9.99 5.23
N LYS A 104 14.60 9.31 5.55
CA LYS A 104 14.11 8.19 4.74
C LYS A 104 13.39 8.74 3.52
N ASN A 105 14.03 8.66 2.35
CA ASN A 105 13.58 9.39 1.16
C ASN A 105 12.68 8.54 0.25
N ASP A 106 11.39 8.51 0.53
CA ASP A 106 10.39 7.85 -0.31
C ASP A 106 9.93 8.68 -1.52
N ALA A 107 10.43 9.90 -1.70
CA ALA A 107 10.19 10.70 -2.91
C ALA A 107 10.89 10.14 -4.16
N VAL A 108 11.71 9.10 -3.99
CA VAL A 108 12.31 8.33 -5.09
C VAL A 108 11.81 6.88 -5.14
N SER A 109 10.73 6.58 -4.42
CA SER A 109 10.09 5.27 -4.51
C SER A 109 9.51 5.07 -5.91
N HIS A 110 9.75 3.92 -6.52
CA HIS A 110 9.19 3.60 -7.84
C HIS A 110 7.86 2.84 -7.72
N PRO A 111 6.95 3.01 -8.69
CA PRO A 111 7.12 3.75 -9.95
C PRO A 111 6.73 5.24 -9.93
N SER A 112 6.02 5.75 -8.93
CA SER A 112 5.37 7.08 -8.99
C SER A 112 6.10 8.19 -8.22
N LEU A 113 7.26 7.91 -7.65
CA LEU A 113 8.09 8.85 -6.89
C LEU A 113 7.41 9.28 -5.58
N SER A 114 6.74 8.33 -4.92
CA SER A 114 6.05 8.58 -3.65
C SER A 114 5.98 7.35 -2.76
N PHE A 115 5.91 7.57 -1.44
CA PHE A 115 5.62 6.50 -0.48
C PHE A 115 4.31 5.75 -0.78
N LYS A 116 3.39 6.38 -1.53
CA LYS A 116 2.15 5.76 -1.98
C LYS A 116 2.38 4.51 -2.83
N ASP A 117 3.55 4.36 -3.44
CA ASP A 117 3.88 3.12 -4.13
C ASP A 117 3.92 1.92 -3.18
N ARG A 118 4.40 2.06 -1.94
CA ARG A 118 4.49 0.94 -0.99
C ARG A 118 3.13 0.33 -0.68
N VAL A 119 2.19 1.21 -0.36
CA VAL A 119 0.82 0.85 0.05
C VAL A 119 -0.01 0.37 -1.15
N VAL A 120 0.25 0.89 -2.35
CA VAL A 120 -0.36 0.36 -3.57
C VAL A 120 0.23 -1.01 -3.93
N ALA A 121 1.53 -1.23 -3.74
CA ALA A 121 2.19 -2.50 -4.06
C ALA A 121 1.58 -3.67 -3.27
N THR A 122 1.24 -3.49 -1.99
CA THR A 122 0.51 -4.51 -1.22
C THR A 122 -0.94 -4.64 -1.70
N ALA A 123 -1.65 -3.53 -1.92
CA ALA A 123 -3.03 -3.56 -2.37
C ALA A 123 -3.21 -4.27 -3.72
N ILE A 124 -2.33 -4.05 -4.70
CA ILE A 124 -2.45 -4.71 -6.01
C ILE A 124 -2.13 -6.21 -5.95
N ASN A 125 -1.29 -6.65 -5.01
CA ASN A 125 -1.07 -8.08 -4.80
C ASN A 125 -2.27 -8.74 -4.13
N ALA A 126 -2.97 -8.03 -3.24
CA ALA A 126 -4.28 -8.47 -2.75
C ALA A 126 -5.30 -8.56 -3.90
N ALA A 127 -5.37 -7.54 -4.76
CA ALA A 127 -6.23 -7.54 -5.94
C ALA A 127 -5.95 -8.74 -6.86
N ALA A 128 -4.67 -9.01 -7.16
CA ALA A 128 -4.26 -10.17 -7.95
C ALA A 128 -4.66 -11.50 -7.29
N ALA A 129 -4.52 -11.61 -5.97
CA ALA A 129 -4.92 -12.81 -5.24
C ALA A 129 -6.43 -13.09 -5.31
N PHE A 130 -7.24 -12.04 -5.31
CA PHE A 130 -8.69 -12.11 -5.43
C PHE A 130 -9.16 -12.16 -6.89
N GLY A 131 -8.25 -12.21 -7.86
CA GLY A 131 -8.59 -12.26 -9.29
C GLY A 131 -9.21 -10.97 -9.84
N LEU A 132 -8.97 -9.83 -9.18
CA LEU A 132 -9.50 -8.53 -9.62
C LEU A 132 -8.65 -8.00 -10.78
N ASP A 133 -9.29 -7.74 -11.93
CA ASP A 133 -8.63 -7.20 -13.13
C ASP A 133 -8.63 -5.66 -13.19
N THR A 134 -9.34 -5.04 -12.25
CA THR A 134 -9.61 -3.60 -12.21
C THR A 134 -9.32 -3.06 -10.83
N ILE A 135 -8.46 -2.02 -10.78
CA ILE A 135 -8.17 -1.28 -9.56
C ILE A 135 -8.54 0.20 -9.70
N GLY A 136 -8.77 0.86 -8.57
CA GLY A 136 -9.04 2.29 -8.57
C GLY A 136 -8.81 2.96 -7.23
N CYS A 137 -9.02 4.26 -7.20
CA CYS A 137 -9.01 5.03 -5.96
C CYS A 137 -9.82 6.34 -6.08
N ALA A 138 -10.29 6.82 -4.93
CA ALA A 138 -10.74 8.20 -4.76
C ALA A 138 -9.53 9.05 -4.35
N SER A 139 -8.85 9.70 -5.29
CA SER A 139 -7.68 10.53 -4.98
C SER A 139 -7.30 11.47 -6.11
N THR A 140 -6.70 12.60 -5.75
CA THR A 140 -6.33 13.71 -6.64
C THR A 140 -4.82 13.98 -6.65
N GLY A 141 -4.02 13.07 -6.08
CA GLY A 141 -2.58 13.28 -5.87
C GLY A 141 -1.77 11.99 -5.90
N ASN A 142 -0.78 11.86 -5.02
CA ASN A 142 0.20 10.76 -5.05
C ASN A 142 -0.41 9.35 -5.08
N LEU A 143 -1.55 9.14 -4.42
CA LEU A 143 -2.21 7.83 -4.48
C LEU A 143 -2.76 7.54 -5.87
N ALA A 144 -3.37 8.53 -6.54
CA ALA A 144 -3.84 8.38 -7.91
C ALA A 144 -2.71 8.03 -8.87
N ASN A 145 -1.57 8.72 -8.74
CA ASN A 145 -0.37 8.43 -9.53
C ASN A 145 0.16 7.01 -9.27
N ALA A 146 0.25 6.60 -8.01
CA ALA A 146 0.73 5.26 -7.66
C ALA A 146 -0.20 4.15 -8.19
N VAL A 147 -1.52 4.30 -8.05
CA VAL A 147 -2.52 3.36 -8.58
C VAL A 147 -2.44 3.29 -10.10
N ALA A 148 -2.42 4.43 -10.79
CA ALA A 148 -2.36 4.48 -12.24
C ALA A 148 -1.04 3.88 -12.77
N ALA A 149 0.10 4.25 -12.20
CA ALA A 149 1.42 3.76 -12.62
C ALA A 149 1.58 2.25 -12.39
N GLN A 150 1.17 1.74 -11.22
CA GLN A 150 1.29 0.32 -10.94
C GLN A 150 0.28 -0.53 -11.72
N ALA A 151 -0.94 -0.04 -11.93
CA ALA A 151 -1.91 -0.71 -12.80
C ALA A 151 -1.37 -0.84 -14.23
N ALA A 152 -0.85 0.25 -14.79
CA ALA A 152 -0.29 0.27 -16.13
C ALA A 152 0.84 -0.75 -16.28
N ARG A 153 1.74 -0.82 -15.28
CA ARG A 153 2.82 -1.81 -15.25
C ARG A 153 2.31 -3.25 -15.10
N ALA A 154 1.26 -3.46 -14.32
CA ALA A 154 0.68 -4.78 -14.05
C ALA A 154 -0.27 -5.28 -15.14
N GLY A 155 -0.64 -4.43 -16.12
CA GLY A 155 -1.65 -4.74 -17.12
C GLY A 155 -3.08 -4.75 -16.57
N LEU A 156 -3.32 -4.07 -15.44
CA LEU A 156 -4.64 -3.93 -14.81
C LEU A 156 -5.38 -2.71 -15.36
N LYS A 157 -6.71 -2.74 -15.36
CA LYS A 157 -7.52 -1.55 -15.65
C LYS A 157 -7.47 -0.60 -14.46
N ALA A 158 -7.23 0.69 -14.70
CA ALA A 158 -7.18 1.72 -13.66
C ALA A 158 -8.32 2.72 -13.80
N TRP A 159 -9.04 2.97 -12.70
CA TRP A 159 -10.07 4.01 -12.60
C TRP A 159 -9.79 4.96 -11.44
N ILE A 160 -9.70 6.25 -11.75
CA ILE A 160 -9.35 7.29 -10.79
C ILE A 160 -10.53 8.24 -10.68
N PHE A 161 -11.10 8.33 -9.49
CA PHE A 161 -12.26 9.15 -9.20
C PHE A 161 -11.81 10.44 -8.49
N ILE A 162 -12.21 11.58 -9.05
CA ILE A 162 -11.84 12.90 -8.56
C ILE A 162 -13.06 13.82 -8.50
N PRO A 163 -13.08 14.81 -7.58
CA PRO A 163 -14.03 15.91 -7.65
C PRO A 163 -13.95 16.65 -9.00
N GLU A 164 -15.08 17.18 -9.46
CA GLU A 164 -15.16 17.89 -10.75
C GLU A 164 -14.29 19.15 -10.78
N ASP A 165 -14.13 19.86 -9.67
CA ASP A 165 -13.45 21.16 -9.56
C ASP A 165 -11.91 21.09 -9.50
N LEU A 166 -11.32 19.93 -9.78
CA LEU A 166 -9.86 19.76 -9.69
C LEU A 166 -9.09 20.47 -10.81
N GLU A 167 -8.00 21.14 -10.42
CA GLU A 167 -7.02 21.76 -11.33
C GLU A 167 -6.44 20.73 -12.32
N THR A 168 -6.42 21.08 -13.61
CA THR A 168 -5.92 20.21 -14.68
C THR A 168 -4.49 19.73 -14.45
N ALA A 169 -3.62 20.55 -13.86
CA ALA A 169 -2.22 20.18 -13.59
C ALA A 169 -2.10 18.93 -12.69
N LYS A 170 -3.02 18.74 -11.73
CA LYS A 170 -3.04 17.56 -10.86
C LYS A 170 -3.51 16.30 -11.61
N ILE A 171 -4.36 16.47 -12.61
CA ILE A 171 -4.93 15.39 -13.42
C ILE A 171 -3.90 14.85 -14.42
N VAL A 172 -3.11 15.74 -15.04
CA VAL A 172 -2.15 15.38 -16.10
C VAL A 172 -1.18 14.30 -15.62
N GLY A 173 -0.59 14.46 -14.43
CA GLY A 173 0.37 13.51 -13.88
C GLY A 173 -0.18 12.09 -13.71
N THR A 174 -1.47 11.94 -13.42
CA THR A 174 -2.13 10.62 -13.37
C THR A 174 -2.50 10.13 -14.77
N ALA A 175 -2.96 11.02 -15.66
CA ALA A 175 -3.42 10.69 -16.99
C ALA A 175 -2.34 10.07 -17.88
N VAL A 176 -1.06 10.44 -17.70
CA VAL A 176 0.06 9.91 -18.52
C VAL A 176 0.20 8.39 -18.43
N TYR A 177 -0.27 7.78 -17.35
CA TYR A 177 -0.24 6.32 -17.15
C TYR A 177 -1.41 5.60 -17.83
N GLY A 178 -2.31 6.31 -18.51
CA GLY A 178 -3.43 5.73 -19.26
C GLY A 178 -4.63 5.30 -18.39
N ALA A 179 -4.71 5.76 -17.14
CA ALA A 179 -5.84 5.49 -16.27
C ALA A 179 -7.10 6.24 -16.74
N ARG A 180 -8.28 5.61 -16.53
CA ARG A 180 -9.58 6.23 -16.80
C ARG A 180 -9.92 7.19 -15.66
N LEU A 181 -9.96 8.47 -15.97
CA LEU A 181 -10.30 9.52 -15.03
C LEU A 181 -11.80 9.81 -15.05
N VAL A 182 -12.43 9.76 -13.89
CA VAL A 182 -13.86 10.04 -13.69
C VAL A 182 -14.00 11.26 -12.80
N ARG A 183 -14.50 12.35 -13.39
CA ARG A 183 -14.87 13.56 -12.65
C ARG A 183 -16.26 13.39 -12.07
N VAL A 184 -16.37 13.56 -10.76
CA VAL A 184 -17.61 13.37 -9.99
C VAL A 184 -18.08 14.73 -9.51
N ARG A 185 -19.34 15.08 -9.79
CA ARG A 185 -19.94 16.30 -9.25
C ARG A 185 -20.27 16.09 -7.78
N GLY A 186 -19.43 16.61 -6.90
CA GLY A 186 -19.58 16.43 -5.45
C GLY A 186 -18.27 16.69 -4.72
N HIS A 187 -18.28 16.49 -3.41
CA HIS A 187 -17.11 16.65 -2.55
C HIS A 187 -16.40 15.31 -2.34
N TYR A 188 -15.29 15.33 -1.59
CA TYR A 188 -14.47 14.15 -1.35
C TYR A 188 -15.27 12.94 -0.79
N ASP A 189 -16.25 13.20 0.07
CA ASP A 189 -17.09 12.13 0.65
C ASP A 189 -18.03 11.50 -0.40
N ASP A 190 -18.56 12.30 -1.33
CA ASP A 190 -19.37 11.78 -2.44
C ASP A 190 -18.55 10.87 -3.35
N VAL A 191 -17.29 11.24 -3.60
CA VAL A 191 -16.35 10.43 -4.38
C VAL A 191 -16.07 9.10 -3.68
N ASN A 192 -15.78 9.12 -2.37
CA ASN A 192 -15.55 7.88 -1.62
C ASN A 192 -16.79 6.99 -1.57
N ARG A 193 -17.97 7.58 -1.38
CA ARG A 193 -19.25 6.85 -1.42
C ARG A 193 -19.47 6.18 -2.78
N LEU A 194 -19.24 6.91 -3.87
CA LEU A 194 -19.33 6.34 -5.21
C LEU A 194 -18.33 5.19 -5.41
N CYS A 195 -17.09 5.35 -4.94
CA CYS A 195 -16.10 4.29 -5.01
C CYS A 195 -16.52 3.02 -4.24
N ALA A 196 -17.14 3.15 -3.07
CA ALA A 196 -17.69 2.01 -2.34
C ALA A 196 -18.78 1.30 -3.17
N GLN A 197 -19.73 2.05 -3.74
CA GLN A 197 -20.78 1.50 -4.59
C GLN A 197 -20.24 0.82 -5.85
N VAL A 198 -19.20 1.39 -6.47
CA VAL A 198 -18.52 0.82 -7.64
C VAL A 198 -17.78 -0.48 -7.28
N ALA A 199 -17.12 -0.51 -6.12
CA ALA A 199 -16.47 -1.71 -5.62
C ALA A 199 -17.48 -2.87 -5.46
N ASP A 200 -18.62 -2.58 -4.82
CA ASP A 200 -19.66 -3.57 -4.54
C ASP A 200 -20.37 -4.05 -5.82
N LEU A 201 -20.69 -3.12 -6.74
CA LEU A 201 -21.46 -3.43 -7.94
C LEU A 201 -20.64 -4.17 -9.01
N PHE A 202 -19.36 -3.82 -9.16
CA PHE A 202 -18.53 -4.34 -10.25
C PHE A 202 -17.41 -5.29 -9.78
N GLY A 203 -17.27 -5.50 -8.47
CA GLY A 203 -16.19 -6.31 -7.91
C GLY A 203 -14.80 -5.69 -8.15
N TRP A 204 -14.68 -4.37 -8.10
CA TRP A 204 -13.40 -3.68 -8.34
C TRP A 204 -12.56 -3.55 -7.07
N GLY A 205 -11.24 -3.55 -7.24
CA GLY A 205 -10.28 -3.30 -6.16
C GLY A 205 -10.05 -1.81 -5.96
N ILE A 206 -10.80 -1.17 -5.07
CA ILE A 206 -10.58 0.23 -4.71
C ILE A 206 -9.59 0.32 -3.54
N VAL A 207 -8.39 0.80 -3.85
CA VAL A 207 -7.22 0.75 -2.99
C VAL A 207 -7.44 1.40 -1.61
N ASN A 208 -8.10 2.56 -1.57
CA ASN A 208 -8.36 3.30 -0.32
C ASN A 208 -9.71 2.96 0.34
N VAL A 209 -10.48 2.03 -0.23
CA VAL A 209 -11.80 1.63 0.25
C VAL A 209 -11.76 0.16 0.67
N ASN A 210 -12.00 -0.78 -0.24
CA ASN A 210 -12.22 -2.18 0.10
C ASN A 210 -10.92 -2.99 0.20
N LEU A 211 -9.81 -2.50 -0.36
CA LEU A 211 -8.46 -3.08 -0.17
C LEU A 211 -7.67 -2.41 0.97
N ARG A 212 -8.30 -1.54 1.76
CA ARG A 212 -7.62 -0.69 2.74
C ARG A 212 -6.88 -1.48 3.82
N GLY A 213 -7.41 -2.64 4.23
CA GLY A 213 -6.76 -3.53 5.21
C GLY A 213 -5.40 -4.06 4.72
N TYR A 214 -5.26 -4.32 3.41
CA TYR A 214 -4.00 -4.76 2.80
C TYR A 214 -3.08 -3.60 2.42
N TYR A 215 -3.67 -2.47 2.02
CA TYR A 215 -2.98 -1.23 1.68
C TYR A 215 -2.11 -0.72 2.84
N GLY A 216 -2.64 -0.71 4.06
CA GLY A 216 -1.93 -0.20 5.24
C GLY A 216 -0.61 -0.93 5.47
N GLU A 217 -0.57 -2.22 5.18
CA GLU A 217 0.58 -3.09 5.45
C GLU A 217 1.81 -2.78 4.58
N GLY A 218 1.65 -2.03 3.50
CA GLY A 218 2.78 -1.58 2.71
C GLY A 218 3.60 -0.51 3.42
N SER A 219 2.96 0.37 4.22
CA SER A 219 3.65 1.52 4.83
C SER A 219 4.65 1.10 5.90
N LYS A 220 4.32 0.09 6.72
CA LYS A 220 5.20 -0.40 7.80
C LYS A 220 6.54 -0.92 7.28
N THR A 221 6.64 -1.30 6.00
CA THR A 221 7.92 -1.68 5.38
C THR A 221 8.95 -0.55 5.41
N MET A 222 8.51 0.70 5.49
CA MET A 222 9.40 1.83 5.73
C MET A 222 10.17 1.69 7.05
N ALA A 223 9.48 1.29 8.13
CA ALA A 223 10.10 1.10 9.44
C ALA A 223 11.08 -0.09 9.41
N PHE A 224 10.73 -1.16 8.70
CA PHE A 224 11.62 -2.32 8.53
C PHE A 224 12.91 -1.94 7.78
N GLU A 225 12.78 -1.16 6.70
CA GLU A 225 13.93 -0.65 5.96
C GLU A 225 14.80 0.27 6.81
N ILE A 226 14.21 1.18 7.59
CA ILE A 226 14.96 2.04 8.50
C ILE A 226 15.76 1.19 9.51
N ALA A 227 15.11 0.20 10.13
CA ALA A 227 15.78 -0.68 11.07
C ALA A 227 16.93 -1.46 10.41
N GLU A 228 16.71 -2.04 9.24
CA GLU A 228 17.73 -2.79 8.51
C GLU A 228 18.90 -1.89 8.06
N GLN A 229 18.62 -0.72 7.50
CA GLN A 229 19.63 0.23 7.01
C GLN A 229 20.49 0.82 8.15
N LEU A 230 19.96 0.87 9.39
CA LEU A 230 20.70 1.23 10.59
C LEU A 230 21.40 0.03 11.25
N GLY A 231 21.53 -1.10 10.55
CA GLY A 231 22.18 -2.30 11.07
C GLY A 231 21.41 -2.95 12.22
N TRP A 232 20.08 -2.89 12.17
CA TRP A 232 19.16 -3.39 13.20
C TRP A 232 19.28 -2.68 14.55
N ARG A 233 19.79 -1.43 14.56
CA ARG A 233 19.73 -0.51 15.70
C ARG A 233 18.62 0.51 15.45
N LEU A 234 17.61 0.51 16.32
CA LEU A 234 16.47 1.41 16.19
C LEU A 234 16.86 2.86 16.52
N PRO A 235 16.32 3.84 15.80
CA PRO A 235 16.45 5.25 16.19
C PRO A 235 15.70 5.51 17.49
N THR A 236 16.14 6.50 18.26
CA THR A 236 15.48 6.91 19.50
C THR A 236 14.17 7.66 19.27
N ALA A 237 14.01 8.26 18.09
CA ALA A 237 12.80 8.95 17.68
C ALA A 237 12.60 8.83 16.16
N VAL A 238 11.34 8.82 15.74
CA VAL A 238 10.94 8.88 14.32
C VAL A 238 9.95 10.02 14.18
N VAL A 239 10.22 10.91 13.22
CA VAL A 239 9.31 12.01 12.86
C VAL A 239 8.72 11.70 11.49
N ALA A 240 7.40 11.54 11.42
CA ALA A 240 6.68 11.25 10.19
C ALA A 240 5.60 12.31 9.93
N PRO A 241 5.55 12.91 8.73
CA PRO A 241 4.43 13.79 8.36
C PRO A 241 3.10 13.03 8.41
N MET A 242 2.11 13.59 9.11
CA MET A 242 0.82 12.95 9.32
C MET A 242 -0.30 13.72 8.62
N ALA A 243 -0.94 13.06 7.65
CA ALA A 243 -2.22 13.47 7.08
C ALA A 243 -3.22 12.31 7.19
N GLY A 244 -3.16 11.35 6.26
CA GLY A 244 -4.01 10.15 6.28
C GLY A 244 -3.60 9.05 7.28
N GLY A 245 -2.68 9.34 8.21
CA GLY A 245 -2.27 8.42 9.28
C GLY A 245 -1.38 7.23 8.88
N SER A 246 -1.38 6.78 7.63
CA SER A 246 -0.79 5.49 7.22
C SER A 246 0.69 5.28 7.54
N LEU A 247 1.48 6.34 7.71
CA LEU A 247 2.92 6.21 8.07
C LEU A 247 3.15 6.05 9.58
N VAL A 248 2.14 6.28 10.40
CA VAL A 248 2.22 6.32 11.88
C VAL A 248 1.43 5.17 12.52
N THR A 249 0.56 4.52 11.75
CA THR A 249 -0.25 3.35 12.15
C THR A 249 0.42 2.06 11.72
#